data_AF-A0A2S0U9R5-F1
#
_entry.id   AF-A0A2S0U9R5-F1
#
_cell.length_a   1.000
_cell.length_b   1.000
_cell.length_c   1.000
_cell.angle_alpha   90.00
_cell.angle_beta   90.00
_cell.angle_gamma   90.00
#
_symmetry.space_group_name_H-M   'P 1'
#
loop_
_entity.id
_entity.type
_entity.pdbx_description
1 polymer ?
#
loop_
_entity_poly.entity_id
_entity_poly.type
_entity_poly.pdbx_seq_one_letter_code
_entity_poly.pdbx_strand_id
1 'polypeptide(L)'
;MLFNNAAIQIACREDYWNTSIEDFEMSFRINFISVATICHRLIPTMIERGFGRIVNTTSGRFFHAQNFTGLTLEEAVAKAEQIESNPYII
;
A
#
# COMPACT_ATOMS: atom_id res chain seq x y z
N MET A 1 0.80 17.76 7.68
CA MET A 1 0.21 16.63 6.94
C MET A 1 1.33 15.96 6.14
N LEU A 2 1.37 14.63 6.09
CA LEU A 2 2.36 13.84 5.36
C LEU A 2 1.63 12.96 4.32
N PHE A 3 2.08 13.02 3.07
CA PHE A 3 1.61 12.15 1.99
C PHE A 3 2.75 11.28 1.51
N ASN A 4 2.72 10.00 1.89
CA ASN A 4 3.62 9.00 1.34
C ASN A 4 3.00 8.47 0.04
N ASN A 5 3.26 9.19 -1.06
CA ASN A 5 2.76 8.86 -2.40
C ASN A 5 3.82 8.23 -3.30
N ALA A 6 5.11 8.39 -2.96
CA ALA A 6 6.20 7.83 -3.75
C ALA A 6 6.14 6.30 -3.69
N ALA A 7 6.03 5.68 -4.87
CA ALA A 7 6.10 4.25 -5.06
C ALA A 7 6.67 3.95 -6.44
N ILE A 8 7.27 2.78 -6.59
CA ILE A 8 7.76 2.27 -7.87
C ILE A 8 7.22 0.87 -8.13
N GLN A 9 6.88 0.61 -9.38
CA GLN A 9 6.68 -0.74 -9.88
C GLN A 9 7.96 -1.15 -10.61
N ILE A 10 8.69 -2.10 -10.04
CA ILE A 10 9.94 -2.60 -10.61
C ILE A 10 9.61 -3.80 -11.47
N ALA A 11 10.09 -3.78 -12.72
CA ALA A 11 10.06 -4.87 -13.69
C ALA A 11 8.71 -5.62 -13.72
N CYS A 12 7.84 -5.25 -14.65
CA CYS A 12 6.62 -6.00 -14.91
C CYS A 12 6.97 -7.31 -15.63
N ARG A 13 7.16 -8.39 -14.86
CA ARG A 13 7.48 -9.73 -15.38
C ARG A 13 6.22 -10.59 -15.44
N GLU A 14 6.10 -11.37 -16.51
CA GLU A 14 5.09 -12.43 -16.63
C GLU A 14 5.50 -13.66 -15.81
N ASP A 15 6.80 -13.95 -15.74
CA ASP A 15 7.36 -15.02 -14.92
C ASP A 15 7.83 -14.48 -13.56
N TYR A 16 6.98 -14.64 -12.55
CA TYR A 16 7.26 -14.21 -11.19
C TYR A 16 8.42 -14.96 -10.54
N TRP A 17 8.73 -16.19 -10.96
CA TRP A 17 9.81 -16.98 -10.38
C TRP A 17 11.19 -16.41 -10.67
N ASN A 18 11.31 -15.66 -11.76
CA ASN A 18 12.54 -15.00 -12.16
C ASN A 18 12.70 -13.58 -11.60
N THR A 19 11.90 -13.19 -10.60
CA THR A 19 12.08 -11.92 -9.90
C THR A 19 13.40 -11.96 -9.13
N SER A 20 14.33 -11.06 -9.47
CA SER A 20 15.61 -11.01 -8.80
C SER A 20 15.48 -10.46 -7.38
N ILE A 21 16.44 -10.78 -6.52
CA ILE A 21 16.48 -10.30 -5.14
C ILE A 21 16.59 -8.77 -5.13
N GLU A 22 17.37 -8.19 -6.04
CA GLU A 22 17.61 -6.75 -6.14
C GLU A 22 16.32 -5.97 -6.45
N ASP A 23 15.50 -6.51 -7.35
CA ASP A 23 14.19 -5.92 -7.67
C ASP A 23 13.25 -6.02 -6.48
N PHE A 24 13.26 -7.14 -5.77
CA PHE A 24 12.46 -7.29 -4.55
C PHE A 24 12.91 -6.31 -3.46
N GLU A 25 14.21 -6.23 -3.20
CA GLU A 25 14.81 -5.32 -2.21
C GLU A 25 14.52 -3.86 -2.53
N MET A 26 14.68 -3.45 -3.79
CA MET A 26 14.41 -2.07 -4.21
C MET A 26 12.91 -1.73 -4.04
N SER A 27 12.01 -2.67 -4.37
CA SER A 27 10.56 -2.48 -4.19
C SER A 27 10.21 -2.30 -2.72
N PHE A 28 10.69 -3.19 -1.85
CA PHE A 28 10.44 -3.09 -0.40
C PHE A 28 11.09 -1.86 0.22
N ARG A 29 12.31 -1.51 -0.20
CA ARG A 29 13.02 -0.32 0.27
C ARG A 29 12.21 0.95 0.04
N ILE A 30 11.66 1.12 -1.16
CA ILE A 30 10.91 2.33 -1.53
C ILE A 30 9.47 2.25 -1.04
N ASN A 31 8.74 1.20 -1.37
CA ASN A 31 7.28 1.15 -1.17
C ASN A 31 6.86 0.85 0.28
N PHE A 32 7.75 0.29 1.10
CA PHE A 32 7.42 -0.12 2.47
C PHE A 32 8.36 0.47 3.52
N ILE A 33 9.65 0.16 3.43
CA ILE A 33 10.65 0.55 4.44
C ILE A 33 10.72 2.07 4.54
N SER A 34 10.85 2.79 3.42
CA SER A 34 10.92 4.24 3.44
C SER A 34 9.69 4.89 4.08
N VAL A 35 8.49 4.39 3.75
CA VAL A 35 7.22 4.87 4.29
C VAL A 35 7.17 4.70 5.80
N ALA A 36 7.55 3.51 6.30
CA ALA A 36 7.62 3.22 7.73
C ALA A 36 8.66 4.10 8.44
N THR A 37 9.85 4.26 7.86
CA THR A 37 10.93 5.10 8.43
C THR A 37 10.53 6.58 8.48
N ILE A 38 9.91 7.11 7.43
CA ILE A 38 9.43 8.50 7.41
C ILE A 38 8.35 8.69 8.48
N CYS A 39 7.38 7.78 8.58
CA CYS A 39 6.35 7.83 9.61
C CYS A 39 6.97 7.81 11.02
N HIS A 40 7.89 6.86 11.28
CA HIS A 40 8.58 6.74 12.56
C HIS A 40 9.29 8.05 12.96
N ARG A 41 9.94 8.72 12.00
CA ARG A 41 10.63 9.98 12.25
C ARG A 41 9.68 11.15 12.51
N LEU A 42 8.55 11.22 11.81
CA LEU A 42 7.67 12.39 11.79
C LEU A 42 6.49 12.31 12.76
N ILE A 43 6.03 11.12 13.15
CA ILE A 43 4.92 10.94 14.11
C ILE A 43 5.18 11.67 15.43
N PRO A 44 6.37 11.57 16.08
CA PRO A 44 6.60 12.24 17.35
C PRO A 44 6.37 13.76 17.29
N THR A 45 6.82 14.43 16.23
CA THR A 45 6.62 15.88 16.07
C THR A 45 5.17 16.24 15.79
N MET A 46 4.38 15.32 15.20
CA MET A 46 2.95 15.50 15.03
C MET A 46 2.19 15.40 16.37
N ILE A 47 2.63 14.49 17.25
CA ILE A 47 2.09 14.33 18.60
C ILE A 47 2.38 15.58 19.43
N GLU A 48 3.64 16.04 19.43
CA GLU A 48 4.09 17.20 20.19
C GLU A 48 3.28 18.47 19.87
N ARG A 49 3.01 18.72 18.57
CA ARG A 49 2.20 19.87 18.13
C ARG A 49 0.69 19.68 18.28
N GLY A 50 0.24 18.55 18.84
CA GLY A 50 -1.18 18.24 19.05
C GLY A 50 -1.99 17.92 17.81
N PHE A 51 -1.36 17.78 16.62
CA PHE A 51 -2.08 17.46 15.39
C PHE A 51 -1.20 16.79 14.33
N GLY A 52 -1.72 15.73 13.72
CA GLY A 52 -1.07 14.99 12.65
C GLY A 52 -2.06 14.34 11.70
N ARG A 53 -1.69 14.27 10.42
CA ARG A 53 -2.38 13.44 9.43
C ARG A 53 -1.34 12.83 8.51
N ILE A 54 -1.38 11.51 8.40
CA ILE A 54 -0.55 10.70 7.51
C ILE A 54 -1.48 10.02 6.52
N VAL A 55 -1.13 10.11 5.24
CA VAL A 55 -1.81 9.40 4.15
C VAL A 55 -0.76 8.59 3.42
N ASN A 56 -0.86 7.26 3.53
CA ASN A 56 -0.04 6.33 2.77
C ASN A 56 -0.83 5.94 1.53
N THR A 57 -0.26 6.17 0.35
CA THR A 57 -0.89 5.82 -0.92
C THR A 57 -0.49 4.39 -1.25
N THR A 58 -1.48 3.52 -1.35
CA THR A 58 -1.31 2.13 -1.80
C THR A 58 -2.17 1.89 -3.03
N SER A 59 -1.92 0.79 -3.74
CA SER A 59 -2.82 0.38 -4.81
C SER A 59 -4.08 -0.27 -4.23
N GLY A 60 -5.24 0.17 -4.70
CA GLY A 60 -6.55 -0.38 -4.33
C GLY A 60 -7.14 -1.29 -5.39
N ARG A 61 -6.32 -1.94 -6.24
CA ARG A 61 -6.78 -2.57 -7.49
C ARG A 61 -7.97 -3.53 -7.30
N PHE A 62 -7.87 -4.40 -6.31
CA PHE A 62 -8.96 -5.30 -5.93
C PHE A 62 -9.79 -4.71 -4.78
N PHE A 63 -9.15 -3.94 -3.90
CA PHE A 63 -9.76 -3.41 -2.69
C PHE A 63 -9.74 -1.88 -2.67
N HIS A 64 -10.52 -1.24 -3.55
CA HIS A 64 -10.66 0.21 -3.53
C HIS A 64 -11.31 0.62 -2.21
N ALA A 65 -10.63 1.44 -1.40
CA ALA A 65 -11.10 1.79 -0.07
C ALA A 65 -12.54 2.36 -0.07
N GLN A 66 -12.92 3.10 -1.11
CA GLN A 66 -14.25 3.67 -1.30
C GLN A 66 -15.35 2.60 -1.38
N ASN A 67 -15.02 1.38 -1.83
CA ASN A 67 -15.97 0.28 -1.92
C ASN A 67 -16.29 -0.35 -0.56
N PHE A 68 -15.50 -0.05 0.47
CA PHE A 68 -15.64 -0.61 1.82
C PHE A 68 -16.07 0.43 2.87
N THR A 69 -16.18 1.70 2.47
CA THR A 69 -16.65 2.77 3.37
C THR A 69 -18.06 2.49 3.88
N GLY A 70 -18.22 2.48 5.21
CA GLY A 70 -19.51 2.31 5.87
C GLY A 70 -19.96 0.85 6.08
N LEU A 71 -19.17 -0.14 5.66
CA LEU A 71 -19.46 -1.56 5.89
C LEU A 71 -19.05 -2.00 7.30
N THR A 72 -19.73 -3.01 7.84
CA THR A 72 -19.21 -3.78 8.98
C THR A 72 -18.04 -4.66 8.53
N LEU A 73 -17.33 -5.26 9.50
CA LEU A 73 -16.24 -6.18 9.19
C LEU A 73 -16.74 -7.40 8.42
N GLU A 74 -17.86 -7.98 8.84
CA GLU A 74 -18.47 -9.15 8.20
C GLU A 74 -18.89 -8.84 6.76
N GLU A 75 -19.50 -7.67 6.52
CA GLU A 75 -19.89 -7.22 5.19
C GLU A 75 -18.67 -6.97 4.28
N ALA A 76 -17.61 -6.36 4.83
CA ALA A 76 -16.37 -6.14 4.11
C ALA A 76 -15.70 -7.46 3.71
N VAL A 77 -15.68 -8.45 4.60
CA VAL A 77 -15.14 -9.79 4.32
C VAL A 77 -15.98 -10.50 3.26
N ALA A 78 -17.31 -10.57 3.42
CA ALA A 78 -18.19 -11.21 2.45
C ALA A 78 -18.07 -10.57 1.05
N LYS A 79 -17.90 -9.24 0.99
CA LYS A 79 -17.65 -8.53 -0.25
C LYS A 79 -16.28 -8.85 -0.85
N ALA A 80 -15.23 -8.94 -0.02
CA ALA A 80 -13.88 -9.27 -0.46
C ALA A 80 -13.79 -10.69 -1.05
N GLU A 81 -14.51 -11.65 -0.47
CA GLU A 81 -14.56 -13.05 -0.94
C GLU A 81 -15.20 -13.20 -2.33
N GLN A 82 -16.03 -12.24 -2.75
CA GLN A 82 -16.66 -12.24 -4.07
C GLN A 82 -15.77 -11.64 -5.18
N ILE A 83 -14.60 -11.08 -4.83
CA ILE A 83 -13.73 -10.43 -5.80
C ILE A 83 -12.87 -11.47 -6.48
N GLU A 84 -13.17 -11.74 -7.76
CA GLU A 84 -12.32 -12.57 -8.59
C GLU A 84 -10.99 -11.86 -8.90
N SER A 85 -9.89 -12.58 -8.73
CA SER A 85 -8.58 -12.10 -9.15
C SER A 85 -8.51 -12.13 -10.67
N ASN A 86 -8.60 -10.96 -11.30
CA ASN A 86 -8.23 -10.85 -12.71
C ASN A 86 -6.71 -10.64 -12.81
N PRO A 87 -5.93 -11.63 -13.28
CA PRO A 87 -4.51 -11.41 -13.52
C PRO A 87 -4.31 -10.23 -14.49
N TYR A 88 -3.16 -9.57 -14.43
CA TYR A 88 -2.80 -8.65 -15.49
C TYR A 88 -2.68 -9.45 -16.79
N ILE A 89 -3.71 -9.39 -17.66
CA ILE A 89 -3.52 -9.66 -19.08
C ILE A 89 -2.88 -8.37 -19.62
N ILE A 90 -1.59 -8.44 -19.92
CA ILE A 90 -0.84 -7.38 -20.59
C ILE A 90 -0.94 -7.63 -22.10
#